data_AF-A0A2X1QMB7-F1
#
_entry.id   AF-A0A2X1QMB7-F1
#
_cell.length_a   1.000
_cell.length_b   1.000
_cell.length_c   1.000
_cell.angle_alpha   90.00
_cell.angle_beta   90.00
_cell.angle_gamma   90.00
#
_symmetry.space_group_name_H-M   'P 1'
#
loop_
_entity.id
_entity.type
_entity.pdbx_description
1 polymer ?
#
loop_
_entity_poly.entity_id
_entity_poly.type
_entity_poly.pdbx_seq_one_letter_code
_entity_poly.pdbx_strand_id
1 'polypeptide(L)'
;MGWNSPFATFDRWFDALSKVILTGVPIVAAKAKQLGFVDDVVPVRQLKRAAVYYIKNKPARHKPSFMQSLSNYSLVRAVLAPILRYNVSKRVLKKHYPAPYAIIDLWEKEGGVGERAYLKEADSVEQLVSQGDTATNLIRAFHLRERMKSFAKDSDFKAQHVHVIGAGVMGGTLLPGVLCAVYA
;
A
#
# COMPACT_ATOMS: atom_id res chain seq x y z
N MET A 1 14.04 8.56 22.72
CA MET A 1 14.62 8.20 21.40
C MET A 1 13.52 8.31 20.37
N GLY A 2 13.42 9.46 19.70
CA GLY A 2 12.35 9.71 18.73
C GLY A 2 12.52 8.82 17.50
N TRP A 3 11.53 7.99 17.22
CA TRP A 3 11.40 7.25 15.97
C TRP A 3 11.14 8.27 14.85
N ASN A 4 12.20 8.94 14.36
CA ASN A 4 12.11 9.81 13.20
C ASN A 4 12.01 8.92 11.95
N SER A 5 10.77 8.54 11.64
CA SER A 5 10.42 7.74 10.48
C SER A 5 10.88 8.44 9.19
N PRO A 6 11.23 7.67 8.13
CA PRO A 6 11.59 8.22 6.82
C PRO A 6 10.45 9.01 6.13
N PHE A 7 9.30 9.13 6.79
CA PHE A 7 8.11 9.87 6.34
C PHE A 7 8.03 11.31 6.85
N ALA A 8 9.11 11.87 7.41
CA ALA A 8 9.15 13.18 8.07
C ALA A 8 8.78 14.41 7.21
N THR A 9 8.29 14.23 5.98
CA THR A 9 8.03 15.27 4.99
C THR A 9 6.67 15.03 4.35
N PHE A 10 5.78 16.03 4.37
CA PHE A 10 4.38 15.93 3.94
C PHE A 10 4.20 15.23 2.59
N ASP A 11 5.03 15.52 1.59
CA ASP A 11 4.89 14.91 0.25
C ASP A 11 5.03 13.39 0.29
N ARG A 12 5.96 12.86 1.10
CA ARG A 12 6.13 11.41 1.29
C ARG A 12 4.96 10.78 2.02
N TRP A 13 4.42 11.47 3.03
CA TRP A 13 3.25 10.97 3.74
C TRP A 13 1.98 11.04 2.88
N PHE A 14 1.77 12.12 2.14
CA PHE A 14 0.64 12.24 1.20
C PHE A 14 0.73 11.21 0.09
N ASP A 15 1.91 10.97 -0.48
CA ASP A 15 2.13 9.92 -1.47
C ASP A 15 1.96 8.52 -0.87
N ALA A 16 2.42 8.28 0.35
CA ALA A 16 2.17 7.03 1.07
C ALA A 16 0.67 6.81 1.28
N LEU A 17 -0.02 7.83 1.79
CA LEU A 17 -1.43 7.79 2.10
C LEU A 17 -2.26 7.55 0.83
N SER A 18 -2.08 8.39 -0.18
CA SER A 18 -2.90 8.39 -1.40
C SER A 18 -2.60 7.22 -2.33
N LYS A 19 -1.34 6.82 -2.48
CA LYS A 19 -0.93 5.79 -3.46
C LYS A 19 -0.81 4.40 -2.86
N VAL A 20 -0.60 4.26 -1.55
CA VAL A 20 -0.34 2.97 -0.88
C VAL A 20 -1.41 2.63 0.15
N ILE A 21 -1.65 3.49 1.15
CA ILE A 21 -2.53 3.16 2.28
C ILE A 21 -4.00 3.11 1.83
N LEU A 22 -4.48 4.16 1.14
CA LEU A 22 -5.87 4.22 0.68
C LEU A 22 -6.16 3.26 -0.47
N THR A 23 -5.15 2.84 -1.22
CA THR A 23 -5.30 1.86 -2.31
C THR A 23 -5.15 0.41 -1.81
N GLY A 24 -4.38 0.19 -0.74
CA GLY A 24 -4.04 -1.14 -0.22
C GLY A 24 -3.18 -1.99 -1.18
N VAL A 25 -2.52 -1.35 -2.16
CA VAL A 25 -1.79 -2.06 -3.22
C VAL A 25 -0.30 -2.15 -2.90
N PRO A 26 0.33 -3.32 -3.09
CA PRO A 26 1.78 -3.45 -2.95
C PRO A 26 2.52 -2.63 -4.02
N ILE A 27 3.63 -2.01 -3.63
CA ILE A 27 4.46 -1.22 -4.53
C ILE A 27 5.70 -2.00 -4.98
N VAL A 28 6.05 -1.90 -6.26
CA VAL A 28 7.29 -2.47 -6.81
C VAL A 28 8.48 -1.66 -6.33
N ALA A 29 9.61 -2.33 -6.06
CA ALA A 29 10.83 -1.73 -5.51
C ALA A 29 11.30 -0.47 -6.28
N ALA A 30 11.30 -0.51 -7.61
CA ALA A 30 11.69 0.64 -8.44
C ALA A 30 10.80 1.87 -8.19
N LYS A 31 9.48 1.66 -8.07
CA LYS A 31 8.52 2.72 -7.77
C LYS A 31 8.68 3.20 -6.32
N ALA A 32 8.98 2.29 -5.38
CA ALA A 32 9.25 2.65 -4.00
C ALA A 32 10.47 3.58 -3.85
N LYS A 33 11.53 3.37 -4.66
CA LYS A 33 12.69 4.26 -4.73
C LYS A 33 12.32 5.64 -5.30
N GLN A 34 11.55 5.69 -6.37
CA GLN A 34 11.10 6.96 -6.98
C GLN A 34 10.24 7.79 -6.03
N LEU A 35 9.41 7.12 -5.21
CA LEU A 35 8.58 7.76 -4.19
C LEU A 35 9.35 8.10 -2.90
N GLY A 36 10.63 7.72 -2.80
CA GLY A 36 11.46 8.00 -1.63
C GLY A 36 11.09 7.19 -0.38
N PHE A 37 10.41 6.03 -0.55
CA PHE A 37 10.15 5.08 0.54
C PHE A 37 11.36 4.21 0.86
N VAL A 38 12.23 4.00 -0.12
CA VAL A 38 13.46 3.21 0.01
C VAL A 38 14.61 4.04 -0.54
N ASP A 39 15.74 4.05 0.17
CA ASP A 39 16.92 4.82 -0.23
C ASP A 39 17.57 4.29 -1.53
N ASP A 40 17.65 2.97 -1.69
CA ASP A 40 18.19 2.34 -2.91
C ASP A 40 17.66 0.93 -3.17
N VAL A 41 17.74 0.49 -4.43
CA VAL A 41 17.27 -0.81 -4.91
C VAL A 41 18.43 -1.50 -5.61
N VAL A 42 18.91 -2.60 -5.03
CA VAL A 42 20.04 -3.37 -5.53
C VAL A 42 19.65 -4.82 -5.81
N PRO A 43 20.35 -5.53 -6.72
CA PRO A 43 20.15 -6.96 -6.91
C PRO A 43 20.37 -7.75 -5.62
N VAL A 44 19.63 -8.86 -5.43
CA VAL A 44 19.68 -9.69 -4.22
C VAL A 44 21.11 -10.09 -3.83
N ARG A 45 21.96 -10.41 -4.82
CA ARG A 45 23.37 -10.76 -4.63
C ARG A 45 24.21 -9.67 -3.95
N GLN A 46 23.82 -8.41 -4.09
CA GLN A 46 24.54 -7.24 -3.56
C GLN A 46 23.89 -6.66 -2.30
N LEU A 47 22.69 -7.13 -1.92
CA LEU A 47 21.90 -6.57 -0.81
C LEU A 47 22.69 -6.50 0.50
N LYS A 48 23.41 -7.56 0.86
CA LYS A 48 24.25 -7.58 2.08
C LYS A 48 25.38 -6.54 2.03
N ARG A 49 26.02 -6.39 0.87
CA ARG A 49 27.12 -5.41 0.70
C ARG A 49 26.61 -3.98 0.77
N ALA A 50 25.48 -3.71 0.10
CA ALA A 50 24.81 -2.41 0.17
C ALA A 50 24.39 -2.09 1.61
N ALA A 51 23.76 -3.02 2.33
CA ALA A 51 23.37 -2.80 3.73
C ALA A 51 24.57 -2.42 4.62
N VAL A 52 25.70 -3.13 4.49
CA VAL A 52 26.94 -2.81 5.24
C VAL A 52 27.47 -1.42 4.87
N TYR A 53 27.45 -1.06 3.59
CA TYR A 53 27.86 0.27 3.12
C TYR A 53 27.01 1.38 3.75
N TYR A 54 25.68 1.24 3.75
CA TYR A 54 24.76 2.22 4.32
C TYR A 54 24.94 2.37 5.85
N ILE A 55 25.22 1.28 6.56
CA ILE A 55 25.49 1.32 8.00
C ILE A 55 26.81 2.04 8.31
N LYS A 56 27.87 1.75 7.53
CA LYS A 56 29.22 2.30 7.77
C LYS A 56 29.33 3.77 7.37
N ASN A 57 28.86 4.11 6.17
CA ASN A 57 29.06 5.43 5.60
C ASN A 57 27.97 6.43 5.97
N LYS A 58 26.83 5.96 6.51
CA LYS A 58 25.67 6.78 6.91
C LYS A 58 25.44 7.95 5.94
N PRO A 59 25.22 7.66 4.64
CA PRO A 59 25.05 8.71 3.65
C PRO A 59 23.97 9.71 4.10
N ALA A 60 24.15 10.98 3.75
CA ALA A 60 23.24 12.04 4.17
C ALA A 60 21.80 11.66 3.82
N ARG A 61 20.92 11.67 4.83
CA ARG A 61 19.50 11.39 4.64
C ARG A 61 18.94 12.33 3.57
N HIS A 62 18.11 11.80 2.69
CA HIS A 62 17.42 12.60 1.69
C HIS A 62 16.56 13.66 2.41
N LYS A 63 16.98 14.91 2.35
CA LYS A 63 16.28 16.03 2.99
C LYS A 63 15.07 16.43 2.14
N PRO A 64 13.94 16.78 2.76
CA PRO A 64 12.88 17.48 2.03
C PRO A 64 13.43 18.72 1.32
N SER A 65 12.95 18.99 0.11
CA SER A 65 13.01 20.32 -0.49
C SER A 65 12.21 21.31 0.37
N PHE A 66 12.58 22.59 0.34
CA PHE A 66 12.03 23.65 1.21
C PHE A 66 10.50 23.80 1.08
N MET A 67 9.96 23.58 -0.13
CA MET A 67 8.51 23.55 -0.38
C MET A 67 7.78 22.38 0.33
N GLN A 68 8.49 21.30 0.64
CA GLN A 68 7.95 20.09 1.27
C GLN A 68 7.86 20.20 2.81
N SER A 69 8.54 21.20 3.37
CA SER A 69 8.43 21.54 4.80
C SER A 69 7.25 22.47 5.08
N LEU A 70 6.88 23.31 4.11
CA LEU A 70 5.74 24.23 4.18
C LEU A 70 4.38 23.51 4.07
N SER A 71 4.36 22.31 3.51
CA SER A 71 3.12 21.53 3.39
C SER A 71 2.74 20.75 4.66
N ASN A 72 3.64 20.64 5.66
CA ASN A 72 3.31 20.12 7.00
C ASN A 72 2.42 21.08 7.84
N TYR A 73 2.12 22.28 7.35
CA TYR A 73 1.23 23.22 8.03
C TYR A 73 -0.22 22.73 8.05
N SER A 74 -0.87 22.87 9.21
CA SER A 74 -2.25 22.44 9.48
C SER A 74 -3.26 22.91 8.41
N LEU A 75 -3.05 24.11 7.86
CA LEU A 75 -3.89 24.71 6.83
C LEU A 75 -3.89 23.92 5.50
N VAL A 76 -2.75 23.38 5.08
CA VAL A 76 -2.66 22.61 3.83
C VAL A 76 -3.39 21.27 3.98
N ARG A 77 -3.31 20.65 5.17
CA ARG A 77 -4.04 19.41 5.48
C ARG A 77 -5.55 19.59 5.41
N ALA A 78 -6.07 20.70 5.95
CA ALA A 78 -7.49 21.02 5.91
C ALA A 78 -8.03 21.19 4.47
N VAL A 79 -7.20 21.66 3.54
CA VAL A 79 -7.59 21.80 2.12
C VAL A 79 -7.52 20.47 1.37
N LEU A 80 -6.53 19.62 1.65
CA LEU A 80 -6.37 18.34 0.95
C LEU A 80 -7.31 17.23 1.46
N ALA A 81 -7.68 17.24 2.75
CA ALA A 81 -8.58 16.25 3.31
C ALA A 81 -9.91 16.08 2.54
N PRO A 82 -10.66 17.15 2.19
CA PRO A 82 -11.88 17.00 1.38
C PRO A 82 -11.61 16.44 -0.02
N ILE A 83 -10.48 16.78 -0.65
CA ILE A 83 -10.09 16.23 -1.96
C ILE A 83 -9.83 14.73 -1.86
N LEU A 84 -9.14 14.28 -0.80
CA LEU A 84 -8.91 12.86 -0.55
C LEU A 84 -10.23 12.12 -0.28
N ARG A 85 -11.12 12.70 0.54
CA ARG A 85 -12.46 12.14 0.80
C ARG A 85 -13.27 12.00 -0.48
N TYR A 86 -13.23 12.99 -1.37
CA TYR A 86 -13.91 12.95 -2.66
C TYR A 86 -13.34 11.87 -3.59
N ASN A 87 -12.01 11.71 -3.63
CA ASN A 87 -11.39 10.65 -4.44
C ASN A 87 -11.71 9.24 -3.90
N VAL A 88 -11.77 9.08 -2.57
CA VAL A 88 -12.18 7.80 -1.95
C VAL A 88 -13.66 7.53 -2.19
N SER A 89 -14.54 8.54 -2.09
CA SER A 89 -15.99 8.36 -2.28
C SER A 89 -16.37 7.90 -3.69
N LYS A 90 -15.52 8.17 -4.70
CA LYS A 90 -15.70 7.65 -6.05
C LYS A 90 -15.57 6.13 -6.14
N ARG A 91 -14.83 5.51 -5.22
CA ARG A 91 -14.51 4.06 -5.25
C ARG A 91 -15.20 3.29 -4.13
N VAL A 92 -15.42 3.94 -2.99
CA VAL A 92 -15.80 3.27 -1.75
C VAL A 92 -16.87 4.09 -1.04
N LEU A 93 -17.95 3.43 -0.61
CA LEU A 93 -19.01 4.04 0.18
C LEU A 93 -18.65 4.02 1.67
N LYS A 94 -18.69 5.20 2.33
CA LYS A 94 -18.39 5.37 3.76
C LYS A 94 -19.18 4.43 4.67
N LYS A 95 -20.45 4.16 4.35
CA LYS A 95 -21.32 3.29 5.15
C LYS A 95 -20.80 1.86 5.25
N HIS A 96 -20.21 1.33 4.18
CA HIS A 96 -19.75 -0.06 4.13
C HIS A 96 -18.29 -0.20 4.57
N TYR A 97 -17.47 0.82 4.28
CA TYR A 97 -16.03 0.80 4.56
C TYR A 97 -15.63 2.09 5.26
N PRO A 98 -15.73 2.14 6.60
CA PRO A 98 -15.38 3.34 7.37
C PRO A 98 -13.86 3.58 7.49
N ALA A 99 -13.04 2.53 7.35
CA ALA A 99 -11.60 2.60 7.60
C ALA A 99 -10.84 3.62 6.73
N PRO A 100 -11.03 3.70 5.39
CA PRO A 100 -10.34 4.70 4.57
C PRO A 100 -10.64 6.15 4.98
N TYR A 101 -11.86 6.41 5.49
CA TYR A 101 -12.26 7.73 5.97
C TYR A 101 -11.65 8.04 7.33
N ALA A 102 -11.62 7.07 8.24
CA ALA A 102 -11.00 7.22 9.56
C ALA A 102 -9.51 7.58 9.45
N ILE A 103 -8.79 6.99 8.48
CA ILE A 103 -7.38 7.32 8.22
C ILE A 103 -7.22 8.77 7.76
N ILE A 104 -8.09 9.25 6.86
CA ILE A 104 -8.05 10.66 6.40
C ILE A 104 -8.37 11.61 7.56
N ASP A 105 -9.36 11.28 8.39
CA ASP A 105 -9.75 12.09 9.56
C ASP A 105 -8.64 12.14 10.61
N LEU A 106 -7.94 11.03 10.84
CA LEU A 106 -6.78 10.98 11.74
C LEU A 106 -5.64 11.85 11.23
N TRP A 107 -5.32 11.75 9.93
CA TRP A 107 -4.26 12.55 9.31
C TRP A 107 -4.58 14.05 9.32
N GLU A 108 -5.83 14.43 9.06
CA GLU A 108 -6.27 15.83 9.11
C GLU A 108 -6.07 16.41 10.52
N LYS A 109 -6.39 15.65 11.57
CA LYS A 109 -6.32 16.11 12.97
C LYS A 109 -4.89 16.08 13.54
N GLU A 110 -4.26 14.92 13.55
CA GLU A 110 -3.02 14.67 14.29
C GLU A 110 -1.77 14.80 13.41
N GLY A 111 -1.93 14.72 12.09
CA GLY A 111 -0.80 14.66 11.15
C GLY A 111 -0.15 13.28 11.11
N GLY A 112 0.95 13.15 10.36
CA GLY A 112 1.67 11.88 10.16
C GLY A 112 2.93 11.70 11.02
N VAL A 113 3.18 12.59 11.98
CA VAL A 113 4.46 12.64 12.72
C VAL A 113 4.23 12.82 14.21
N GLY A 114 4.79 11.91 15.02
CA GLY A 114 4.85 12.03 16.47
C GLY A 114 4.20 10.86 17.21
N GLU A 115 4.59 10.70 18.47
CA GLU A 115 4.08 9.65 19.37
C GLU A 115 2.56 9.75 19.56
N ARG A 116 2.04 10.97 19.65
CA ARG A 116 0.59 11.22 19.76
C ARG A 116 -0.19 10.73 18.55
N ALA A 117 0.31 10.95 17.33
CA ALA A 117 -0.34 10.49 16.11
C ALA A 117 -0.38 8.95 16.04
N TYR A 118 0.71 8.30 16.45
CA TYR A 118 0.79 6.83 16.53
C TYR A 118 -0.19 6.24 17.56
N LEU A 119 -0.27 6.82 18.75
CA LEU A 119 -1.24 6.38 19.76
C LEU A 119 -2.68 6.52 19.25
N LYS A 120 -2.98 7.63 18.56
CA LYS A 120 -4.29 7.85 17.95
C LYS A 120 -4.59 6.93 16.77
N GLU A 121 -3.56 6.51 16.03
CA GLU A 121 -3.69 5.48 15.01
C GLU A 121 -4.09 4.14 15.63
N ALA A 122 -3.41 3.74 16.71
CA ALA A 122 -3.75 2.51 17.44
C ALA A 122 -5.18 2.55 17.99
N ASP A 123 -5.58 3.64 18.66
CA ASP A 123 -6.95 3.86 19.16
C ASP A 123 -7.98 3.71 18.00
N SER A 124 -7.71 4.33 16.86
CA SER A 124 -8.62 4.30 15.70
C SER A 124 -8.74 2.90 15.11
N VAL A 125 -7.64 2.14 15.06
CA VAL A 125 -7.64 0.77 14.55
C VAL A 125 -8.41 -0.14 15.50
N GLU A 126 -8.17 -0.03 16.81
CA GLU A 126 -8.92 -0.77 17.82
C GLU A 126 -10.42 -0.51 17.70
N GLN A 127 -10.82 0.77 17.57
CA GLN A 127 -12.22 1.13 17.42
C GLN A 127 -12.84 0.49 16.17
N LEU A 128 -12.14 0.52 15.03
CA LEU A 128 -12.62 -0.05 13.77
C LEU A 128 -12.78 -1.58 13.83
N VAL A 129 -11.87 -2.27 14.52
CA VAL A 129 -11.89 -3.72 14.65
C VAL A 129 -12.95 -4.17 15.66
N SER A 130 -13.04 -3.49 16.81
CA SER A 130 -13.93 -3.88 17.90
C SER A 130 -15.39 -3.50 17.66
N GLN A 131 -15.66 -2.40 16.95
CA GLN A 131 -17.02 -1.89 16.77
C GLN A 131 -17.61 -2.17 15.37
N GLY A 132 -16.79 -2.61 14.41
CA GLY A 132 -17.19 -2.72 13.01
C GLY A 132 -17.39 -4.16 12.54
N ASP A 133 -18.63 -4.54 12.23
CA ASP A 133 -18.94 -5.83 11.57
C ASP A 133 -18.15 -6.03 10.27
N THR A 134 -17.90 -4.95 9.53
CA THR A 134 -17.09 -4.99 8.30
C THR A 134 -15.67 -5.51 8.57
N ALA A 135 -15.00 -5.05 9.63
CA ALA A 135 -13.62 -5.46 9.93
C ALA A 135 -13.55 -6.94 10.26
N THR A 136 -14.46 -7.42 11.12
CA THR A 136 -14.59 -8.84 11.47
C THR A 136 -14.83 -9.72 10.24
N ASN A 137 -15.71 -9.29 9.34
CA ASN A 137 -16.00 -10.01 8.10
C ASN A 137 -14.81 -10.03 7.13
N LEU A 138 -14.05 -8.94 7.01
CA LEU A 138 -12.84 -8.89 6.19
C LEU A 138 -11.74 -9.79 6.75
N ILE A 139 -11.54 -9.82 8.08
CA ILE A 139 -10.60 -10.72 8.75
C ILE A 139 -11.01 -12.19 8.49
N ARG A 140 -12.30 -12.50 8.61
CA ARG A 140 -12.82 -13.83 8.30
C ARG A 140 -12.56 -14.21 6.83
N ALA A 141 -12.83 -13.31 5.89
CA ALA A 141 -12.58 -13.56 4.46
C ALA A 141 -11.09 -13.78 4.17
N PHE A 142 -10.20 -13.05 4.85
CA PHE A 142 -8.76 -13.28 4.78
C PHE A 142 -8.38 -14.68 5.25
N HIS A 143 -8.88 -15.12 6.42
CA HIS A 143 -8.61 -16.47 6.92
C HIS A 143 -9.14 -17.57 6.00
N LEU A 144 -10.34 -17.39 5.43
CA LEU A 144 -10.88 -18.34 4.46
C LEU A 144 -10.01 -18.44 3.21
N ARG A 145 -9.52 -17.30 2.70
CA ARG A 145 -8.60 -17.26 1.56
C ARG A 145 -7.28 -17.96 1.87
N GLU A 146 -6.68 -17.71 3.03
CA GLU A 146 -5.42 -18.35 3.41
C GLU A 146 -5.58 -19.86 3.60
N ARG A 147 -6.71 -20.31 4.18
CA ARG A 147 -7.05 -21.73 4.27
C ARG A 147 -7.25 -22.37 2.89
N MET A 148 -7.89 -21.68 1.95
CA MET A 148 -8.02 -22.17 0.58
C MET A 148 -6.65 -22.29 -0.10
N LYS A 149 -5.77 -21.30 0.09
CA LYS A 149 -4.40 -21.34 -0.44
C LYS A 149 -3.58 -22.45 0.20
N SER A 150 -3.76 -22.77 1.48
CA SER A 150 -3.00 -23.84 2.11
C SER A 150 -3.29 -25.20 1.47
N PHE A 151 -4.54 -25.46 1.06
CA PHE A 151 -4.89 -26.69 0.33
C PHE A 151 -4.24 -26.77 -1.05
N ALA A 152 -3.92 -25.64 -1.69
CA ALA A 152 -3.26 -25.63 -2.99
C ALA A 152 -1.72 -25.82 -2.90
N LYS A 153 -1.11 -25.64 -1.73
CA LYS A 153 0.36 -25.74 -1.56
C LYS A 153 0.88 -27.18 -1.67
N ASP A 154 0.04 -28.15 -1.36
CA ASP A 154 0.40 -29.57 -1.40
C ASP A 154 0.24 -30.18 -2.80
N SER A 155 -0.10 -29.36 -3.82
CA SER A 155 -0.17 -29.81 -5.20
C SER A 155 1.18 -29.63 -5.92
N ASP A 156 1.80 -30.75 -6.31
CA ASP A 156 3.03 -30.76 -7.12
C ASP A 156 2.76 -30.54 -8.63
N PHE A 157 1.50 -30.27 -9.00
CA PHE A 157 1.09 -30.13 -10.38
C PHE A 157 1.66 -28.86 -11.03
N LYS A 158 2.61 -29.04 -11.93
CA LYS A 158 3.17 -27.98 -12.79
C LYS A 158 2.60 -28.12 -14.19
N ALA A 159 1.63 -27.28 -14.54
CA ALA A 159 1.11 -27.21 -15.90
C ALA A 159 2.21 -26.74 -16.86
N GLN A 160 2.68 -27.62 -17.75
CA GLN A 160 3.66 -27.28 -18.79
C GLN A 160 2.99 -26.82 -20.08
N HIS A 161 1.82 -27.39 -20.38
CA HIS A 161 1.03 -27.08 -21.57
C HIS A 161 -0.43 -26.93 -21.17
N VAL A 162 -1.06 -25.85 -21.63
CA VAL A 162 -2.49 -25.58 -21.41
C VAL A 162 -3.12 -25.36 -22.78
N HIS A 163 -4.04 -26.24 -23.15
CA HIS A 163 -4.82 -26.08 -24.37
C HIS A 163 -6.13 -25.37 -24.02
N VAL A 164 -6.35 -24.20 -24.62
CA VAL A 164 -7.61 -23.46 -24.47
C VAL A 164 -8.42 -23.63 -25.73
N ILE A 165 -9.55 -24.33 -25.61
CA ILE A 165 -10.48 -24.54 -26.73
C ILE A 165 -11.47 -23.37 -26.72
N GLY A 166 -11.37 -22.53 -27.75
CA GLY A 166 -12.24 -21.36 -27.96
C GLY A 166 -11.50 -20.03 -27.84
N ALA A 167 -11.57 -19.23 -28.90
CA ALA A 167 -10.92 -17.91 -29.03
C ALA A 167 -11.87 -16.73 -28.73
N GLY A 168 -12.97 -16.97 -28.02
CA GLY A 168 -13.96 -15.94 -27.69
C GLY A 168 -13.44 -14.95 -26.64
N VAL A 169 -14.30 -14.01 -26.24
CA VAL A 169 -13.98 -12.95 -25.27
C VAL A 169 -13.41 -13.51 -23.95
N MET A 170 -13.86 -14.70 -23.49
CA MET A 170 -13.29 -15.38 -22.32
C MET A 170 -11.94 -16.08 -22.57
N GLY A 171 -11.69 -16.59 -23.78
CA GLY A 171 -10.41 -17.22 -24.12
C GLY A 171 -9.29 -16.18 -24.20
N GLY A 172 -9.60 -15.01 -24.79
CA GLY A 172 -8.65 -13.90 -24.90
C GLY A 172 -8.25 -13.26 -23.57
N THR A 173 -9.11 -13.30 -22.54
CA THR A 173 -8.76 -12.79 -21.20
C THR A 173 -7.90 -13.77 -20.39
N LEU A 174 -8.03 -15.07 -20.63
CA LEU A 174 -7.21 -16.10 -19.99
C LEU A 174 -5.79 -16.18 -20.57
N LEU A 175 -5.65 -15.96 -21.89
CA LEU A 175 -4.36 -15.98 -22.59
C LEU A 175 -4.15 -14.71 -23.44
N PRO A 176 -3.95 -13.56 -22.81
CA PRO A 176 -3.69 -12.31 -23.54
C PRO A 176 -2.36 -12.42 -24.29
N GLY A 177 -2.42 -12.45 -25.63
CA GLY A 177 -1.24 -12.46 -26.51
C GLY A 177 -0.89 -13.81 -27.15
N VAL A 178 -1.67 -14.87 -26.93
CA VAL A 178 -1.48 -16.15 -27.64
C VAL A 178 -2.36 -16.15 -28.89
N LEU A 179 -1.74 -16.15 -30.08
CA LEU A 179 -2.45 -16.41 -31.33
C LEU A 179 -3.11 -17.79 -31.20
N CYS A 180 -4.44 -17.83 -31.27
CA CYS A 180 -5.19 -19.07 -31.18
C CYS A 180 -4.82 -19.95 -32.38
N ALA A 181 -4.07 -21.03 -32.14
CA ALA A 181 -3.88 -22.07 -33.14
C ALA A 181 -5.20 -22.85 -33.22
N VAL A 182 -6.09 -22.41 -34.10
CA VAL A 182 -7.28 -23.18 -34.50
C VAL A 182 -6.75 -24.35 -35.33
N TYR A 183 -6.50 -25.50 -34.70
CA TYR A 183 -6.42 -26.76 -35.41
C TYR A 183 -7.86 -27.19 -35.72
N ALA A 184 -8.25 -27.03 -36.99
CA ALA A 184 -9.41 -27.67 -37.59
C ALA A 184 -9.04 -29.10 -38.02
#